data_AF-A0A5U3YF75-F1
#
_entry.id   AF-A0A5U3YF75-F1
#
_cell.length_a   1.000
_cell.length_b   1.000
_cell.length_c   1.000
_cell.angle_alpha   90.00
_cell.angle_beta   90.00
_cell.angle_gamma   90.00
#
_symmetry.space_group_name_H-M   'P 1'
#
loop_
_entity.id
_entity.type
_entity.pdbx_description
1 polymer ?
#
loop_
_entity_poly.entity_id
_entity_poly.type
_entity_poly.pdbx_seq_one_letter_code
_entity_poly.pdbx_strand_id
1 'polypeptide(L)' 'VCNGIRKHFNYSLNENYNSFCDFIEFKHDNIIMNTSQFTQSSWARHVS' A
#
# COMPACT_ATOMS: atom_id res chain seq x y z
N VAL A 1 -2.86 6.61 8.21
CA VAL A 1 -1.70 6.88 7.32
C VAL A 1 -2.13 7.37 5.95
N CYS A 2 -2.86 6.58 5.15
CA CYS A 2 -3.18 6.90 3.74
C CYS A 2 -3.82 8.29 3.52
N ASN A 3 -4.84 8.66 4.29
CA ASN A 3 -5.46 9.99 4.15
C ASN A 3 -4.53 11.15 4.52
N GLY A 4 -3.57 10.92 5.42
CA GLY A 4 -2.56 11.92 5.77
C GLY A 4 -1.60 12.16 4.61
N ILE A 5 -1.13 11.07 3.98
CA ILE A 5 -0.25 11.13 2.80
C ILE A 5 -0.97 11.82 1.64
N ARG A 6 -2.22 11.43 1.37
CA ARG A 6 -3.05 12.08 0.34
C ARG A 6 -3.18 13.59 0.57
N LYS A 7 -3.46 14.01 1.81
CA LYS A 7 -3.53 15.45 2.14
C LYS A 7 -2.18 16.15 2.00
N HIS A 8 -1.10 15.51 2.43
CA HIS A 8 0.24 16.10 2.40
C HIS A 8 0.72 16.39 0.98
N PHE A 9 0.46 15.48 0.04
CA PHE A 9 0.78 15.64 -1.37
C PHE A 9 -0.35 16.30 -2.19
N ASN A 10 -1.37 16.85 -1.52
CA ASN A 10 -2.51 17.51 -2.16
C ASN A 10 -3.23 16.65 -3.23
N TYR A 11 -3.31 15.34 -3.01
CA TYR A 11 -4.02 14.43 -3.90
C TYR A 11 -5.52 14.80 -3.96
N SER A 12 -6.01 15.05 -5.16
CA SER A 12 -7.43 15.30 -5.41
C SER A 12 -8.13 14.05 -5.96
N LEU A 13 -9.42 13.89 -5.68
CA LEU A 13 -10.23 12.79 -6.24
C LEU A 13 -10.37 12.87 -7.77
N ASN A 14 -10.06 14.02 -8.37
CA ASN A 14 -10.05 14.20 -9.82
C ASN A 14 -8.73 13.70 -10.46
N GLU A 15 -7.73 13.35 -9.66
CA GLU A 15 -6.46 12.80 -10.12
C GLU A 15 -6.50 11.27 -10.13
N ASN A 16 -5.76 10.66 -11.06
CA ASN A 16 -5.67 9.21 -11.14
C ASN A 16 -4.98 8.64 -9.90
N TYR A 17 -5.70 7.82 -9.13
CA TYR A 17 -5.18 7.22 -7.90
C TYR A 17 -4.01 6.27 -8.15
N ASN A 18 -4.00 5.52 -9.27
CA ASN A 18 -2.92 4.60 -9.58
C ASN A 18 -1.62 5.36 -9.89
N SER A 19 -1.70 6.46 -10.63
CA SER A 19 -0.54 7.33 -10.87
C SER A 19 0.01 7.94 -9.58
N PHE A 20 -0.87 8.24 -8.61
CA PHE A 20 -0.45 8.67 -7.28
C PHE A 20 0.23 7.54 -6.48
N CYS A 21 -0.28 6.31 -6.58
CA CYS A 21 0.38 5.14 -5.99
C CYS A 21 1.78 4.95 -6.58
N ASP A 22 1.93 5.00 -7.90
CA ASP A 22 3.23 4.84 -8.57
C ASP A 22 4.26 5.91 -8.14
N PHE A 23 3.79 7.13 -7.88
CA PHE A 23 4.60 8.25 -7.40
C PHE A 23 5.15 8.01 -5.98
N ILE A 24 4.35 7.43 -5.09
CA ILE A 24 4.71 7.24 -3.67
C ILE A 24 5.15 5.80 -3.34
N GLU A 25 5.12 4.90 -4.32
CA GLU A 25 5.47 3.50 -4.14
C GLU A 25 6.93 3.36 -3.69
N PHE A 26 7.12 2.65 -2.58
CA PHE A 26 8.45 2.24 -2.15
C PHE A 26 8.91 1.08 -3.04
N LYS A 27 9.84 1.34 -3.97
CA LYS A 27 10.38 0.35 -4.92
C LYS A 27 11.77 -0.10 -4.51
N HIS A 28 12.01 -1.41 -4.46
CA HIS A 28 13.34 -1.96 -4.17
C HIS A 28 13.48 -3.40 -4.66
N ASP A 29 14.45 -3.66 -5.55
CA ASP A 29 14.61 -4.98 -6.20
C ASP A 29 15.03 -6.10 -5.23
N ASN A 30 15.79 -5.74 -4.18
CA ASN A 30 16.29 -6.72 -3.22
C ASN A 30 15.35 -6.97 -2.02
N ILE A 31 14.08 -6.54 -2.11
CA ILE A 31 13.08 -6.76 -1.06
C ILE A 31 11.91 -7.55 -1.63
N ILE A 32 11.72 -8.77 -1.12
CA ILE A 32 10.51 -9.55 -1.39
C ILE A 32 9.43 -9.07 -0.42
N MET A 33 8.53 -8.21 -0.91
CA MET A 33 7.49 -7.59 -0.10
C MET A 33 6.36 -8.56 0.24
N ASN A 34 5.77 -8.40 1.44
CA ASN A 34 4.54 -9.04 1.87
C ASN A 34 4.50 -10.59 1.73
N THR A 35 5.53 -11.29 2.19
CA THR A 35 5.64 -12.75 2.04
C THR A 35 4.58 -13.57 2.78
N SER A 36 3.86 -12.97 3.75
CA SER A 36 2.68 -13.58 4.37
C SER A 36 1.57 -13.91 3.37
N GLN A 37 1.58 -13.30 2.19
CA GLN A 37 0.66 -13.62 1.09
C GLN A 37 0.78 -15.07 0.60
N PHE A 38 1.95 -15.70 0.77
CA PHE A 38 2.19 -17.08 0.34
C PHE A 38 1.86 -18.11 1.44
N THR A 39 1.50 -17.65 2.64
CA THR A 39 1.16 -18.50 3.78
C THR A 39 -0.15 -18.02 4.41
N GLN A 40 -0.08 -17.33 5.55
CA GLN A 40 -1.21 -16.76 6.24
C GLN A 40 -0.76 -15.43 6.88
N SER A 41 -1.69 -14.48 6.97
CA SER A 41 -1.49 -13.30 7.82
C SER A 41 -1.27 -13.72 9.27
N SER A 42 -0.21 -13.20 9.91
CA SER A 42 0.12 -13.49 11.30
C SER A 42 -0.93 -13.02 12.32
N TRP A 43 -1.93 -12.26 11.89
CA TRP A 43 -2.93 -11.63 12.75
C TRP A 43 -4.37 -11.92 12.35
N ALA A 44 -4.62 -12.36 11.11
CA ALA A 44 -5.96 -12.74 10.68
C ALA A 44 -6.28 -14.13 11.23
N ARG A 45 -7.00 -14.16 12.37
CA ARG A 45 -7.55 -15.40 12.92
C ARG A 45 -8.45 -16.05 11.87
N HIS A 46 -8.28 -17.34 11.62
CA HIS A 46 -9.33 -18.15 10.99
C HIS A 46 -10.59 -17.93 11.82
N VAL A 47 -11.57 -17.19 11.28
CA VAL A 47 -12.94 -17.23 11.79
C VAL A 47 -13.49 -18.58 11.32
N SER A 48 -13.29 -19.59 12.18
CA SER A 48 -13.99 -20.87 12.14
C SER A 48 -15.41 -20.69 12.63
#